data_AF-A0A9W6YXL9-F1
#
_entry.id   AF-A0A9W6YXL9-F1
#
_cell.length_a   1.000
_cell.length_b   1.000
_cell.length_c   1.000
_cell.angle_alpha   90.00
_cell.angle_beta   90.00
_cell.angle_gamma   90.00
#
_symmetry.space_group_name_H-M   'P 1'
#
loop_
_entity.id
_entity.type
_entity.pdbx_description
1 polymer ?
#
loop_
_entity_poly.entity_id
_entity_poly.type
_entity_poly.pdbx_seq_one_letter_code
_entity_poly.pdbx_strand_id
1 'polypeptide(L)'
;MSGCGCIIRADNWKNGIEEQYLAVNPSGDTVLLYQTNSTRPRRHRHKNLTTSVSISEDDEDEDYDENSILKQLDRTGFESIQCIEYSRTNYGLTAVGQIDGSVAMFDIFNEKHSLLTMKPIQSRSCNSVSFNDQGLIAMGYDRGRQDHSIQIWDINNYSKTANNDHIKKPLLSFVPNEVIHSVKFHPDSPANLLAGSSKGHFGSLGSP
;
A
#
# COMPACT_ATOMS: atom_id res chain seq x y z
N MET A 1 12.85 2.85 -7.84
CA MET A 1 11.68 3.68 -8.19
C MET A 1 10.69 2.78 -8.87
N SER A 2 9.56 2.50 -8.23
CA SER A 2 8.41 1.93 -8.92
C SER A 2 7.37 3.05 -8.99
N GLY A 3 7.53 3.91 -10.01
CA GLY A 3 6.50 4.82 -10.48
C GLY A 3 5.32 4.04 -11.08
N CYS A 4 4.34 4.78 -11.62
CA CYS A 4 3.12 4.24 -12.23
C CYS A 4 3.27 2.86 -12.90
N GLY A 5 2.30 1.97 -12.66
CA GLY A 5 2.37 0.58 -13.12
C GLY A 5 3.11 -0.38 -12.16
N CYS A 6 3.09 -0.12 -10.86
CA CYS A 6 3.64 -1.03 -9.86
C CYS A 6 2.59 -1.99 -9.30
N ILE A 7 3.02 -3.19 -8.91
CA ILE A 7 2.20 -4.19 -8.20
C ILE A 7 3.01 -4.74 -7.03
N ILE A 8 2.40 -4.82 -5.85
CA ILE A 8 3.00 -5.36 -4.65
C ILE A 8 2.05 -6.37 -4.01
N ARG A 9 2.62 -7.47 -3.51
CA ARG A 9 1.90 -8.47 -2.73
C ARG A 9 1.72 -7.93 -1.30
N ALA A 10 0.48 -7.92 -0.83
CA ALA A 10 0.13 -7.51 0.52
C ALA A 10 0.27 -8.70 1.48
N ASP A 11 1.50 -8.99 1.89
CA ASP A 11 1.77 -10.06 2.83
C ASP A 11 1.08 -9.78 4.17
N ASN A 12 0.44 -10.81 4.73
CA ASN A 12 -0.46 -10.76 5.90
C ASN A 12 -1.84 -10.15 5.65
N TRP A 13 -2.16 -9.71 4.43
CA TRP A 13 -3.52 -9.37 4.03
C TRP A 13 -4.25 -10.58 3.41
N LYS A 14 -4.21 -11.72 4.09
CA LYS A 14 -4.83 -12.95 3.60
C LYS A 14 -6.31 -13.00 3.96
N ASN A 15 -7.15 -13.35 2.99
CA ASN A 15 -8.55 -13.70 3.22
C ASN A 15 -8.71 -15.21 3.06
N GLY A 16 -8.52 -15.95 4.15
CA GLY A 16 -8.46 -17.41 4.10
C GLY A 16 -7.21 -17.89 3.36
N ILE A 17 -7.42 -18.55 2.21
CA ILE A 17 -6.32 -19.03 1.35
C ILE A 17 -5.93 -18.02 0.27
N GLU A 18 -6.74 -16.98 0.07
CA GLU A 18 -6.51 -16.02 -1.00
C GLU A 18 -5.43 -15.00 -0.64
N GLU A 19 -4.66 -14.64 -1.66
CA GLU A 19 -3.63 -13.63 -1.61
C GLU A 19 -4.16 -12.30 -2.16
N GLN A 20 -3.70 -11.19 -1.60
CA GLN A 20 -4.08 -9.86 -2.03
C GLN A 20 -2.88 -9.08 -2.56
N TYR A 21 -3.16 -8.24 -3.56
CA TYR A 21 -2.17 -7.44 -4.25
C TYR A 21 -2.66 -6.00 -4.37
N LEU A 22 -1.79 -5.04 -4.09
CA LEU A 22 -2.02 -3.64 -4.40
C LEU A 22 -1.30 -3.29 -5.69
N ALA A 23 -1.93 -2.49 -6.54
CA ALA A 23 -1.32 -1.97 -7.74
C ALA A 23 -1.62 -0.49 -7.93
N VAL A 24 -0.74 0.19 -8.66
CA VAL A 24 -0.98 1.56 -9.15
C VAL A 24 -1.22 1.46 -10.65
N ASN A 25 -2.32 2.06 -11.12
CA ASN A 25 -2.63 2.04 -12.55
C ASN A 25 -1.57 2.79 -13.39
N PRO A 26 -1.55 2.60 -14.72
CA PRO A 26 -0.55 3.24 -15.58
C PRO A 26 -0.59 4.79 -15.58
N SER A 27 -1.75 5.41 -15.33
CA SER A 27 -1.83 6.88 -15.21
C SER A 27 -1.30 7.41 -13.88
N GLY A 28 -1.13 6.55 -12.87
CA GLY A 28 -0.59 6.94 -11.57
C GLY A 28 -1.55 7.75 -10.71
N ASP A 29 -2.87 7.62 -10.93
CA ASP A 29 -3.90 8.37 -10.20
C ASP A 29 -4.80 7.47 -9.33
N THR A 30 -4.65 6.15 -9.46
CA THR A 30 -5.53 5.16 -8.85
C THR A 30 -4.73 4.01 -8.25
N VAL A 31 -5.08 3.64 -7.02
CA VAL A 31 -4.66 2.42 -6.35
C VAL A 31 -5.72 1.35 -6.52
N LEU A 32 -5.32 0.14 -6.90
CA LEU A 32 -6.17 -1.01 -7.17
C LEU A 32 -5.87 -2.09 -6.14
N LEU A 33 -6.91 -2.75 -5.63
CA LEU A 33 -6.79 -3.98 -4.85
C LEU A 33 -7.24 -5.16 -5.71
N TYR A 34 -6.40 -6.18 -5.78
CA TYR A 34 -6.67 -7.45 -6.43
C TYR A 34 -6.63 -8.57 -5.40
N GLN A 35 -7.34 -9.66 -5.69
CA GLN A 35 -7.33 -10.88 -4.91
C GLN A 35 -7.29 -12.10 -5.82
N THR A 36 -6.59 -13.15 -5.42
CA THR A 36 -6.70 -14.46 -6.07
C THR A 36 -8.11 -15.03 -5.87
N ASN A 37 -8.54 -15.87 -6.81
CA ASN A 37 -9.76 -16.66 -6.70
C ASN A 37 -9.40 -18.15 -6.76
N SER A 38 -9.24 -18.76 -5.59
CA SER A 38 -9.03 -20.19 -5.43
C SER A 38 -10.37 -20.82 -5.06
N THR A 39 -11.25 -21.03 -6.04
CA THR A 39 -12.45 -21.83 -5.81
C THR A 39 -12.01 -23.24 -5.39
N ARG A 40 -12.25 -23.64 -4.13
CA ARG A 40 -12.16 -25.07 -3.79
C ARG A 40 -13.12 -25.80 -4.73
N PRO A 41 -12.70 -26.91 -5.38
CA PRO A 41 -13.59 -27.65 -6.24
C PRO A 41 -14.82 -28.02 -5.41
N ARG A 42 -15.99 -27.51 -5.81
CA ARG A 42 -17.24 -27.93 -5.19
C ARG A 42 -17.36 -29.41 -5.48
N ARG A 43 -17.04 -30.25 -4.49
CA ARG A 43 -17.23 -31.70 -4.56
C ARG A 43 -18.58 -31.94 -5.22
N HIS A 44 -18.56 -32.47 -6.44
CA HIS A 44 -19.77 -32.83 -7.18
C HIS A 44 -20.67 -33.59 -6.20
N ARG A 45 -21.77 -32.95 -5.81
CA ARG A 45 -22.79 -33.58 -5.01
C ARG A 45 -23.35 -34.66 -5.94
N HIS A 46 -22.97 -35.91 -5.70
CA HIS A 46 -23.51 -37.07 -6.41
C HIS A 46 -25.03 -36.89 -6.52
N LYS A 47 -25.51 -36.59 -7.73
CA LYS A 47 -26.94 -36.61 -8.03
C LYS A 47 -27.32 -38.08 -7.96
N ASN A 48 -28.01 -38.45 -6.88
CA ASN A 48 -28.63 -39.76 -6.79
C ASN A 48 -29.62 -39.89 -7.94
N LEU A 49 -29.43 -40.98 -8.69
CA LEU A 49 -30.19 -41.43 -9.83
C LEU A 49 -31.68 -41.62 -9.46
N THR A 50 -32.58 -40.80 -10.00
CA THR A 50 -33.87 -41.26 -10.56
C THR A 50 -34.62 -40.15 -11.30
N THR A 51 -35.09 -40.52 -12.48
CA THR A 51 -36.20 -39.91 -13.26
C THR A 51 -35.82 -38.85 -14.30
N SER A 52 -36.14 -39.25 -15.53
CA SER A 52 -36.00 -38.61 -16.83
C SER A 52 -36.65 -37.23 -16.95
N VAL A 53 -35.85 -36.20 -17.27
CA VAL A 53 -36.27 -35.05 -18.09
C VAL A 53 -35.05 -34.60 -18.89
N SER A 54 -35.17 -34.64 -20.22
CA SER A 54 -34.25 -34.01 -21.16
C SER A 54 -34.52 -32.51 -21.22
N ILE A 55 -33.61 -31.72 -20.66
CA ILE A 55 -33.50 -30.26 -20.88
C ILE A 55 -32.11 -30.03 -21.48
N SER A 56 -32.09 -29.28 -22.57
CA SER A 56 -30.92 -28.88 -23.36
C SER A 56 -29.74 -28.44 -22.49
N GLU A 57 -28.62 -29.12 -22.70
CA GLU A 57 -27.29 -28.77 -22.19
C GLU A 57 -26.73 -27.61 -23.03
N ASP A 58 -27.22 -26.40 -22.78
CA ASP A 58 -26.55 -25.16 -23.21
C ASP A 58 -26.15 -24.37 -21.95
N ASP A 59 -25.51 -25.06 -21.00
CA ASP A 59 -24.71 -24.39 -19.97
C ASP A 59 -23.34 -24.15 -20.62
N GLU A 60 -23.17 -22.97 -21.23
CA GLU A 60 -21.83 -22.46 -21.55
C GLU A 60 -21.07 -22.36 -20.22
N ASP A 61 -20.29 -23.40 -19.91
CA ASP A 61 -19.30 -23.37 -18.84
C ASP A 61 -18.31 -22.25 -19.18
N GLU A 62 -18.59 -21.03 -18.71
CA GLU A 62 -17.58 -19.98 -18.60
C GLU A 62 -16.42 -20.60 -17.84
N ASP A 63 -15.28 -20.75 -18.52
CA ASP A 63 -14.05 -21.31 -17.98
C ASP A 63 -13.59 -20.40 -16.83
N TYR A 64 -14.11 -20.65 -15.63
CA TYR A 64 -13.71 -19.97 -14.41
C TYR A 64 -12.28 -20.40 -14.15
N ASP A 65 -11.32 -19.63 -14.66
CA ASP A 65 -9.90 -19.82 -14.41
C ASP A 65 -9.69 -19.87 -12.88
N GLU A 66 -9.55 -21.10 -12.35
CA GLU A 66 -9.46 -21.42 -10.90
C GLU A 66 -8.19 -20.85 -10.23
N ASN A 67 -7.43 -20.02 -10.95
CA ASN A 67 -6.25 -19.30 -10.49
C ASN A 67 -6.22 -17.84 -10.98
N SER A 68 -7.39 -17.28 -11.32
CA SER A 68 -7.49 -15.89 -11.77
C SER A 68 -7.26 -14.90 -10.62
N ILE A 69 -6.75 -13.72 -10.98
CA ILE A 69 -6.61 -12.58 -10.09
C ILE A 69 -7.69 -11.56 -10.46
N LEU A 70 -8.59 -11.28 -9.52
CA LEU A 70 -9.77 -10.43 -9.74
C LEU A 70 -9.61 -9.09 -9.04
N LYS A 71 -9.92 -7.99 -9.74
CA LYS A 71 -10.00 -6.65 -9.13
C LYS A 71 -11.13 -6.66 -8.10
N GLN A 72 -10.83 -6.24 -6.89
CA GLN A 72 -11.80 -6.11 -5.80
C GLN A 72 -12.24 -4.66 -5.63
N LEU A 73 -11.28 -3.75 -5.48
CA LEU A 73 -11.53 -2.36 -5.11
C LEU A 73 -10.57 -1.41 -5.84
N ASP A 74 -10.91 -0.14 -5.84
CA ASP A 74 -10.03 0.94 -6.27
C ASP A 74 -10.20 2.21 -5.44
N ARG A 75 -9.13 2.99 -5.37
CA ARG A 75 -9.09 4.30 -4.72
C ARG A 75 -8.46 5.29 -5.67
N THR A 76 -9.22 6.32 -6.04
CA THR A 76 -8.82 7.40 -6.95
C THR A 76 -8.52 8.69 -6.18
N GLY A 77 -8.15 9.75 -6.91
CA GLY A 77 -7.94 11.10 -6.34
C GLY A 77 -6.49 11.41 -5.99
N PHE A 78 -5.56 10.64 -6.54
CA PHE A 78 -4.12 10.88 -6.38
C PHE A 78 -3.53 11.52 -7.63
N GLU A 79 -2.42 12.23 -7.46
CA GLU A 79 -1.67 12.90 -8.51
C GLU A 79 -0.30 12.24 -8.67
N SER A 80 -0.10 11.56 -9.81
CA SER A 80 1.19 11.00 -10.23
C SER A 80 1.91 10.26 -9.10
N ILE A 81 1.34 9.15 -8.67
CA ILE A 81 1.87 8.27 -7.63
C ILE A 81 3.28 7.78 -8.02
N GLN A 82 4.23 8.01 -7.13
CA GLN A 82 5.65 7.68 -7.26
C GLN A 82 6.04 6.41 -6.50
N CYS A 83 5.30 6.11 -5.44
CA CYS A 83 5.48 4.90 -4.64
C CYS A 83 4.19 4.54 -3.90
N ILE A 84 4.05 3.27 -3.55
CA ILE A 84 2.95 2.72 -2.76
C ILE A 84 3.55 1.79 -1.70
N GLU A 85 2.93 1.76 -0.52
CA GLU A 85 3.21 0.74 0.48
C GLU A 85 1.98 0.46 1.35
N TYR A 86 1.97 -0.70 2.01
CA TYR A 86 0.92 -1.09 2.94
C TYR A 86 1.45 -1.40 4.35
N SER A 87 0.57 -1.31 5.33
CA SER A 87 0.87 -1.73 6.70
C SER A 87 0.67 -3.25 6.84
N ARG A 88 1.71 -3.93 7.35
CA ARG A 88 1.62 -5.37 7.69
C ARG A 88 0.79 -5.65 8.94
N THR A 89 0.64 -4.66 9.82
CA THR A 89 -0.06 -4.81 11.11
C THR A 89 -1.46 -4.21 11.10
N ASN A 90 -1.73 -3.24 10.24
CA ASN A 90 -3.05 -2.62 10.10
C ASN A 90 -3.67 -2.99 8.74
N TYR A 91 -4.55 -3.99 8.78
CA TYR A 91 -5.23 -4.51 7.60
C TYR A 91 -5.99 -3.40 6.86
N GLY A 92 -5.70 -3.25 5.57
CA GLY A 92 -6.28 -2.25 4.67
C GLY A 92 -5.55 -0.91 4.67
N LEU A 93 -4.68 -0.64 5.62
CA LEU A 93 -3.98 0.64 5.67
C LEU A 93 -2.89 0.70 4.59
N THR A 94 -3.10 1.59 3.63
CA THR A 94 -2.22 1.84 2.49
C THR A 94 -1.72 3.28 2.53
N ALA A 95 -0.52 3.51 2.01
CA ALA A 95 -0.01 4.85 1.74
C ALA A 95 0.56 4.94 0.32
N VAL A 96 0.39 6.11 -0.29
CA VAL A 96 1.04 6.47 -1.57
C VAL A 96 1.80 7.77 -1.43
N GLY A 97 3.01 7.82 -1.99
CA GLY A 97 3.78 9.04 -2.17
C GLY A 97 3.55 9.62 -3.57
N GLN A 98 3.35 10.93 -3.65
CA GLN A 98 2.99 11.64 -4.88
C GLN A 98 4.13 12.55 -5.38
N ILE A 99 4.04 12.99 -6.63
CA ILE A 99 5.06 13.84 -7.28
C ILE A 99 5.23 15.20 -6.61
N ASP A 100 4.16 15.74 -5.99
CA ASP A 100 4.18 17.00 -5.25
C ASP A 100 4.80 16.84 -3.85
N GLY A 101 5.10 15.61 -3.44
CA GLY A 101 5.64 15.25 -2.13
C GLY A 101 4.60 14.90 -1.10
N SER A 102 3.32 15.07 -1.38
CA SER A 102 2.29 14.65 -0.44
C SER A 102 2.26 13.12 -0.34
N VAL A 103 2.08 12.64 0.88
CA VAL A 103 1.84 11.23 1.17
C VAL A 103 0.42 11.09 1.67
N ALA A 104 -0.38 10.29 0.96
CA ALA A 104 -1.76 10.04 1.29
C ALA A 104 -1.88 8.65 1.92
N MET A 105 -2.37 8.58 3.16
CA MET A 105 -2.62 7.36 3.91
C MET A 105 -4.12 7.15 4.10
N PHE A 106 -4.60 5.94 3.79
CA PHE A 106 -6.03 5.63 3.72
C PHE A 106 -6.28 4.14 3.93
N ASP A 107 -7.55 3.80 4.14
CA ASP A 107 -8.01 2.42 4.13
C ASP A 107 -8.50 2.04 2.72
N ILE A 108 -7.84 1.09 2.07
CA ILE A 108 -8.24 0.62 0.72
C ILE A 108 -9.58 -0.10 0.74
N PHE A 109 -10.00 -0.68 1.88
CA PHE A 109 -11.25 -1.44 1.98
C PHE A 109 -12.49 -0.56 2.10
N ASN A 110 -12.34 0.74 2.39
CA ASN A 110 -13.48 1.63 2.58
C ASN A 110 -13.14 3.06 2.18
N GLU A 111 -13.66 3.48 1.04
CA GLU A 111 -13.49 4.84 0.50
C GLU A 111 -14.04 5.96 1.39
N LYS A 112 -14.96 5.63 2.30
CA LYS A 112 -15.57 6.59 3.25
C LYS A 112 -14.67 6.84 4.46
N HIS A 113 -13.64 6.02 4.67
CA HIS A 113 -12.67 6.26 5.72
C HIS A 113 -11.80 7.50 5.40
N SER A 114 -11.30 8.11 6.46
CA SER A 114 -10.53 9.34 6.40
C SER A 114 -9.25 9.16 5.58
N LEU A 115 -8.98 10.15 4.73
CA LEU A 115 -7.72 10.29 4.00
C LEU A 115 -6.80 11.20 4.83
N LEU A 116 -5.72 10.65 5.38
CA LEU A 116 -4.68 11.45 6.02
C LEU A 116 -3.65 11.88 4.97
N THR A 117 -3.47 13.19 4.79
CA THR A 117 -2.46 13.74 3.88
C THR A 117 -1.34 14.38 4.68
N MET A 118 -0.13 13.82 4.56
CA MET A 118 1.10 14.33 5.16
C MET A 118 1.90 15.05 4.08
N LYS A 119 2.43 16.24 4.37
CA LYS A 119 3.13 17.06 3.36
C LYS A 119 4.48 17.54 3.87
N PRO A 120 5.53 17.51 3.04
CA PRO A 120 6.76 18.21 3.33
C PRO A 120 6.55 19.73 3.30
N ILE A 121 7.48 20.48 3.90
CA ILE A 121 7.42 21.96 3.89
C ILE A 121 7.62 22.49 2.47
N GLN A 122 8.51 21.86 1.71
CA GLN A 122 8.79 22.20 0.32
C GLN A 122 8.26 21.09 -0.60
N SER A 123 7.37 21.44 -1.55
CA SER A 123 6.88 20.49 -2.55
C SER A 123 8.01 19.92 -3.42
N ARG A 124 8.08 18.58 -3.50
CA ARG A 124 9.09 17.78 -4.22
C ARG A 124 8.71 16.30 -4.17
N SER A 125 9.12 15.48 -5.13
CA SER A 125 8.73 14.07 -5.22
C SER A 125 8.94 13.28 -3.92
N CYS A 126 7.92 12.49 -3.53
CA CYS A 126 8.05 11.44 -2.53
C CYS A 126 8.39 10.11 -3.21
N ASN A 127 9.66 9.72 -3.15
CA ASN A 127 10.18 8.59 -3.90
C ASN A 127 9.93 7.23 -3.22
N SER A 128 9.69 7.23 -1.91
CA SER A 128 9.51 5.98 -1.15
C SER A 128 8.76 6.22 0.16
N VAL A 129 7.93 5.25 0.53
CA VAL A 129 7.22 5.18 1.79
C VAL A 129 7.47 3.81 2.43
N SER A 130 7.61 3.76 3.76
CA SER A 130 7.72 2.52 4.52
C SER A 130 6.99 2.60 5.84
N PHE A 131 6.10 1.65 6.10
CA PHE A 131 5.56 1.42 7.45
C PHE A 131 6.55 0.62 8.29
N ASN A 132 6.52 0.82 9.61
CA ASN A 132 6.96 -0.17 10.57
C ASN A 132 5.77 -0.77 11.33
N ASP A 133 6.07 -1.74 12.19
CA ASP A 133 5.07 -2.47 12.95
C ASP A 133 4.77 -1.80 14.33
N GLN A 134 5.25 -0.56 14.55
CA GLN A 134 5.11 0.23 15.79
C GLN A 134 4.40 1.57 15.56
N GLY A 135 3.63 1.68 14.47
CA GLY A 135 2.84 2.88 14.16
C GLY A 135 3.69 4.07 13.69
N LEU A 136 4.86 3.83 13.10
CA LEU A 136 5.63 4.85 12.37
C LEU A 136 5.55 4.61 10.87
N ILE A 137 5.59 5.72 10.14
CA ILE A 137 5.73 5.73 8.69
C ILE A 137 6.89 6.64 8.29
N ALA A 138 7.79 6.12 7.46
CA ALA A 138 8.92 6.85 6.93
C ALA A 138 8.68 7.23 5.48
N MET A 139 9.18 8.40 5.09
CA MET A 139 9.03 8.98 3.76
C MET A 139 10.41 9.42 3.27
N GLY A 140 10.75 9.05 2.04
CA GLY A 140 11.97 9.47 1.34
C GLY A 140 11.63 10.42 0.21
N TYR A 141 12.32 11.55 0.15
CA TYR A 141 12.05 12.64 -0.78
C TYR A 141 13.25 12.97 -1.67
N ASP A 142 12.98 13.72 -2.73
CA ASP A 142 13.99 14.51 -3.42
C ASP A 142 14.63 15.56 -2.51
N ARG A 143 15.71 16.18 -2.99
CA ARG A 143 16.43 17.24 -2.26
C ARG A 143 15.53 18.44 -1.99
N GLY A 144 15.45 18.86 -0.73
CA GLY A 144 14.80 20.10 -0.28
C GLY A 144 15.81 21.07 0.31
N ARG A 145 15.71 22.37 -0.01
CA ARG A 145 16.60 23.41 0.54
C ARG A 145 16.26 23.76 1.99
N GLN A 146 14.98 23.71 2.32
CA GLN A 146 14.41 24.11 3.62
C GLN A 146 13.84 22.92 4.38
N ASP A 147 14.14 21.70 3.95
CA ASP A 147 13.50 20.50 4.46
C ASP A 147 14.43 19.29 4.33
N HIS A 148 14.21 18.32 5.20
CA HIS A 148 14.94 17.07 5.28
C HIS A 148 14.35 16.06 4.30
N SER A 149 15.20 15.26 3.70
CA SER A 149 14.79 14.32 2.65
C SER A 149 14.35 12.96 3.20
N ILE A 150 14.49 12.73 4.50
CA ILE A 150 13.79 11.68 5.23
C ILE A 150 12.90 12.33 6.28
N GLN A 151 11.64 11.91 6.34
CA GLN A 151 10.72 12.26 7.42
C GLN A 151 10.11 10.99 8.02
N ILE A 152 9.97 10.97 9.35
CA ILE A 152 9.29 9.89 10.08
C ILE A 152 8.11 10.50 10.80
N TRP A 153 6.93 9.92 10.62
CA TRP A 153 5.68 10.37 11.20
C TRP A 153 5.14 9.31 12.16
N ASP A 154 4.55 9.76 13.27
CA ASP A 154 3.83 8.90 14.21
C ASP A 154 2.34 8.87 13.82
N ILE A 155 1.84 7.67 13.54
CA ILE A 155 0.46 7.41 13.11
C ILE A 155 -0.30 6.54 14.11
N ASN A 156 0.22 6.32 15.33
CA ASN A 156 -0.45 5.48 16.33
C ASN A 156 -1.87 5.95 16.68
N ASN A 157 -2.12 7.26 16.58
CA ASN A 157 -3.42 7.86 16.86
C ASN A 157 -4.22 8.15 15.59
N TYR A 158 -3.90 7.52 14.45
CA TYR A 158 -4.71 7.65 13.24
C TYR A 158 -6.07 7.00 13.44
N SER A 159 -7.13 7.75 13.10
CA SER A 159 -8.51 7.28 13.11
C SER A 159 -9.08 7.21 11.70
N LYS A 160 -9.61 6.05 11.32
CA LYS A 160 -10.29 5.81 10.05
C LYS A 160 -11.62 6.57 9.91
N THR A 161 -12.26 6.95 11.01
CA THR A 161 -13.63 7.53 11.01
C THR A 161 -13.70 8.95 11.57
N ALA A 162 -12.62 9.44 12.18
CA ALA A 162 -12.55 10.78 12.76
C ALA A 162 -11.52 11.64 12.02
N ASN A 163 -11.48 12.92 12.39
CA ASN A 163 -10.47 13.87 11.93
C ASN A 163 -9.09 13.51 12.55
N ASN A 164 -8.02 13.65 11.76
CA ASN A 164 -6.63 13.38 12.13
C ASN A 164 -5.77 14.65 12.24
N ASP A 165 -6.38 15.79 12.53
CA ASP A 165 -5.74 17.12 12.66
C ASP A 165 -4.62 17.20 13.72
N HIS A 166 -4.44 16.20 14.57
CA HIS A 166 -3.30 16.10 15.48
C HIS A 166 -2.02 15.62 14.79
N ILE A 167 -2.12 14.93 13.65
CA ILE A 167 -1.00 14.42 12.86
C ILE A 167 -0.61 15.46 11.80
N LYS A 168 0.14 16.49 12.21
CA LYS A 168 0.46 17.66 11.36
C LYS A 168 1.92 17.84 10.99
N LYS A 169 2.84 17.17 11.69
CA LYS A 169 4.28 17.34 11.50
C LYS A 169 5.01 16.02 11.69
N PRO A 170 6.17 15.85 11.04
CA PRO A 170 7.02 14.70 11.30
C PRO A 170 7.47 14.68 12.78
N LEU A 171 7.59 13.47 13.32
CA LEU A 171 8.22 13.19 14.59
C LEU A 171 9.74 13.41 14.50
N LEU A 172 10.36 12.92 13.42
CA LEU A 172 11.80 13.02 13.16
C LEU A 172 12.06 13.36 11.69
N SER A 173 13.18 14.03 11.43
CA SER A 173 13.60 14.45 10.11
C SER A 173 15.11 14.31 9.95
N PHE A 174 15.57 13.70 8.85
CA PHE A 174 16.99 13.39 8.60
C PHE A 174 17.42 13.69 7.17
N VAL A 175 18.73 13.77 6.96
CA VAL A 175 19.38 13.95 5.66
C VAL A 175 18.93 15.24 4.95
N PRO A 176 19.55 16.39 5.28
CA PRO A 176 19.27 17.63 4.59
C PRO A 176 19.90 17.62 3.17
N ASN A 177 19.20 18.21 2.20
CA ASN A 177 19.75 18.51 0.86
C ASN A 177 20.25 17.29 0.04
N GLU A 178 19.72 16.09 0.27
CA GLU A 178 20.07 14.90 -0.52
C GLU A 178 18.84 14.28 -1.18
N VAL A 179 19.02 13.56 -2.28
CA VAL A 179 17.93 12.75 -2.85
C VAL A 179 17.92 11.39 -2.17
N ILE A 180 16.76 11.02 -1.64
CA ILE A 180 16.49 9.69 -1.10
C ILE A 180 15.65 8.94 -2.12
N HIS A 181 16.17 7.81 -2.60
CA HIS A 181 15.52 6.97 -3.60
C HIS A 181 14.65 5.88 -2.97
N SER A 182 15.04 5.41 -1.78
CA SER A 182 14.32 4.38 -1.06
C SER A 182 14.48 4.54 0.45
N VAL A 183 13.44 4.18 1.19
CA VAL A 183 13.48 3.97 2.63
C VAL A 183 12.79 2.65 2.96
N LYS A 184 13.30 1.90 3.93
CA LYS A 184 12.66 0.68 4.41
C LYS A 184 12.97 0.45 5.88
N PHE A 185 11.94 0.31 6.71
CA PHE A 185 12.12 -0.13 8.07
C PHE A 185 12.55 -1.60 8.10
N HIS A 186 13.48 -1.93 8.99
CA HIS A 186 13.88 -3.31 9.20
C HIS A 186 12.73 -4.09 9.86
N PRO A 187 12.28 -5.23 9.30
CA PRO A 187 11.15 -5.99 9.83
C PRO A 187 11.32 -6.39 11.30
N ASP A 188 12.49 -6.96 11.64
CA ASP A 188 12.74 -7.48 13.00
C ASP A 188 13.31 -6.43 13.97
N SER A 189 13.55 -5.21 13.49
CA SER A 189 14.17 -4.15 14.28
C SER A 189 13.51 -2.83 13.91
N PRO A 190 12.30 -2.55 14.39
CA PRO A 190 11.45 -1.45 13.90
C PRO A 190 12.03 -0.05 14.17
N ALA A 191 13.06 0.04 15.01
CA ALA A 191 13.86 1.25 15.23
C ALA A 191 14.93 1.46 14.13
N ASN A 192 15.26 0.47 13.31
CA ASN A 192 16.24 0.62 12.25
C ASN A 192 15.57 0.96 10.91
N LEU A 193 16.06 2.01 10.27
CA LEU A 193 15.60 2.48 8.97
C LEU A 193 16.75 2.44 7.98
N LEU A 194 16.61 1.66 6.92
CA LEU A 194 17.54 1.66 5.80
C LEU A 194 17.13 2.76 4.81
N ALA A 195 18.11 3.51 4.31
CA ALA A 195 17.88 4.55 3.32
C ALA A 195 18.86 4.40 2.15
N GLY A 196 18.34 4.41 0.92
CA GLY A 196 19.13 4.47 -0.30
C GLY A 196 19.20 5.91 -0.79
N SER A 197 20.39 6.50 -0.80
CA SER A 197 20.61 7.88 -1.23
C SER A 197 21.61 7.97 -2.38
N SER A 198 21.59 9.08 -3.14
CA SER A 198 22.52 9.27 -4.27
C SER A 198 24.01 9.27 -3.86
N LYS A 199 24.33 9.46 -2.58
CA LYS A 199 25.70 9.40 -2.05
C LYS A 199 26.00 8.13 -1.24
N GLY A 200 25.07 7.17 -1.17
CA GLY A 200 25.26 5.90 -0.47
C GLY A 200 25.51 6.05 1.04
N HIS A 201 24.53 6.56 1.80
CA HIS A 201 24.60 6.60 3.26
C HIS A 201 23.80 5.46 3.92
N PHE A 202 24.43 4.72 4.83
CA PHE A 202 23.75 3.79 5.75
C PHE A 202 23.56 4.49 7.11
N GLY A 203 22.30 4.67 7.53
CA GLY A 203 21.96 5.22 8.85
C GLY A 203 21.26 4.18 9.73
N SER A 204 21.52 4.22 11.04
CA SER A 204 20.72 3.54 12.07
C SER A 204 20.16 4.63 12.97
N LEU A 205 18.87 4.55 13.34
CA LEU A 205 18.34 5.41 14.39
C LEU A 205 18.90 4.84 15.70
N GLY A 206 19.99 5.44 16.18
CA GLY A 206 20.52 5.11 17.49
C GLY A 206 19.43 5.26 18.55
N SER A 207 19.31 4.26 19.42
CA SER A 207 18.48 4.38 20.63
C SER A 207 19.01 5.54 21.50
N PRO A 208 18.13 6.27 22.21
CA PRO A 208 18.50 7.45 22.99
C PRO A 208 19.55 7.17 24.08
#